data_AF-A0ABD5TWI6-F1
#
_entry.id   AF-A0ABD5TWI6-F1
#
_cell.length_a   1.000
_cell.length_b   1.000
_cell.length_c   1.000
_cell.angle_alpha   90.00
_cell.angle_beta   90.00
_cell.angle_gamma   90.00
#
_symmetry.space_group_name_H-M   'P 1'
#
loop_
_entity.id
_entity.type
_entity.pdbx_description
1 polymer ?
#
loop_
_entity_poly.entity_id
_entity_poly.type
_entity_poly.pdbx_seq_one_letter_code
_entity_poly.pdbx_strand_id
1 'polypeptide(L)'
;MSIGWWYGTATTALLWALYLFLGRTADLTALLSTPDVGLGLRGLLFALWFLLPIFLALDWRSIRDDAAWDPGIGPWLLVSVVWLANIAAATAYCIRRESALRNTVPSARWAYGIVVGIVFWVALVGVNLLSTVVSTGVISTVFSGPVILLALSGLPTCLYLDAEHVRGHTHWNPSVRFWLAGASVPLVNVLVGAAYLLRRRAEFAETSDPDSVALLGVDEEPIPPVPSPWFDRVAAALGLYFFAFVILGGTPGLLSVGLGGLAAVLWVPFGLAVTPMIRYDLKALTAAGAAWGWTRYLYLSSFLLPPVAFLYLLRRTTVVHDVLRRTGPTQARAEPEFPNPDRLDPNGSND
;
A
#
# COMPACT_ATOMS: atom_id res chain seq x y z
N MET A 1 -13.37 -12.82 -23.70
CA MET A 1 -14.47 -11.86 -23.50
C MET A 1 -14.11 -11.02 -22.28
N SER A 2 -13.65 -9.78 -22.46
CA SER A 2 -13.07 -8.99 -21.36
C SER A 2 -14.16 -8.65 -20.35
N ILE A 3 -14.15 -9.34 -19.21
CA ILE A 3 -15.16 -9.11 -18.19
C ILE A 3 -14.92 -7.71 -17.62
N GLY A 4 -15.98 -6.90 -17.57
CA GLY A 4 -15.95 -5.50 -17.12
C GLY A 4 -15.73 -5.30 -15.62
N TRP A 5 -14.93 -6.14 -14.96
CA TRP A 5 -14.70 -6.08 -13.51
C TRP A 5 -14.09 -4.74 -13.07
N TRP A 6 -13.27 -4.11 -13.90
CA TRP A 6 -12.79 -2.75 -13.66
C TRP A 6 -13.92 -1.71 -13.54
N TYR A 7 -15.04 -1.88 -14.27
CA TYR A 7 -16.23 -1.02 -14.08
C TYR A 7 -16.83 -1.23 -12.70
N GLY A 8 -16.81 -2.46 -12.18
CA GLY A 8 -17.19 -2.74 -10.78
C GLY A 8 -16.29 -1.96 -9.81
N THR A 9 -14.97 -2.03 -9.98
CA THR A 9 -14.00 -1.28 -9.16
C THR A 9 -14.26 0.23 -9.22
N ALA A 10 -14.38 0.79 -10.42
CA ALA A 10 -14.62 2.23 -10.62
C ALA A 10 -15.98 2.67 -10.07
N THR A 11 -17.04 1.90 -10.30
CA THR A 11 -18.39 2.20 -9.82
C THR A 11 -18.44 2.17 -8.30
N THR A 12 -17.87 1.14 -7.67
CA THR A 12 -17.84 1.05 -6.21
C THR A 12 -17.03 2.21 -5.59
N ALA A 13 -15.89 2.57 -6.17
CA ALA A 13 -15.11 3.72 -5.73
C ALA A 13 -15.89 5.04 -5.87
N LEU A 14 -16.58 5.24 -7.00
CA LEU A 14 -17.41 6.42 -7.25
C LEU A 14 -18.58 6.51 -6.26
N LEU A 15 -19.30 5.41 -6.05
CA LEU A 15 -20.41 5.36 -5.09
C LEU A 15 -19.93 5.63 -3.66
N TRP A 16 -18.75 5.11 -3.29
CA TRP A 16 -18.14 5.40 -1.99
C TRP A 16 -17.73 6.86 -1.85
N ALA A 17 -17.12 7.45 -2.88
CA ALA A 17 -16.77 8.86 -2.91
C ALA A 17 -18.01 9.76 -2.81
N LEU A 18 -19.06 9.42 -3.56
CA LEU A 18 -20.35 10.11 -3.50
C LEU A 18 -20.97 10.00 -2.11
N TYR A 19 -20.90 8.83 -1.48
CA TYR A 19 -21.36 8.68 -0.11
C TYR A 19 -20.58 9.56 0.87
N LEU A 20 -19.25 9.53 0.83
CA LEU A 20 -18.44 10.33 1.75
C LEU A 20 -18.65 11.83 1.53
N PHE A 21 -18.97 12.22 0.29
CA PHE A 21 -19.39 13.58 -0.04
C PHE A 21 -20.76 13.92 0.56
N LEU A 22 -21.78 13.15 0.22
CA LEU A 22 -23.16 13.41 0.64
C LEU A 22 -23.33 13.22 2.16
N GLY A 23 -22.58 12.32 2.79
CA GLY A 23 -22.63 12.02 4.22
C GLY A 23 -22.18 13.16 5.14
N ARG A 24 -21.72 14.27 4.56
CA ARG A 24 -21.43 15.51 5.26
C ARG A 24 -22.59 16.51 5.21
N THR A 25 -23.63 16.26 4.43
CA THR A 25 -24.82 17.13 4.40
C THR A 25 -25.73 16.83 5.59
N ALA A 26 -26.40 17.88 6.08
CA ALA A 26 -27.40 17.73 7.14
C ALA A 26 -28.51 16.76 6.71
N ASP A 27 -28.89 16.79 5.43
CA ASP A 27 -29.94 15.94 4.87
C ASP A 27 -29.55 14.46 4.86
N LEU A 28 -28.33 14.09 4.44
CA LEU A 28 -27.93 12.68 4.50
C LEU A 28 -27.73 12.24 5.95
N THR A 29 -27.25 13.13 6.82
CA THR A 29 -27.11 12.82 8.25
C THR A 29 -28.48 12.54 8.88
N ALA A 30 -29.49 13.36 8.56
CA ALA A 30 -30.88 13.16 8.98
C ALA A 30 -31.43 11.84 8.41
N LEU A 31 -31.22 11.58 7.12
CA LEU A 31 -31.66 10.35 6.46
C LEU A 31 -31.01 9.09 7.07
N LEU A 32 -29.71 9.15 7.38
CA LEU A 32 -28.96 8.07 8.05
C LEU A 32 -29.39 7.87 9.51
N SER A 33 -30.07 8.85 10.10
CA SER A 33 -30.59 8.78 11.47
C SER A 33 -32.00 8.20 11.54
N THR A 34 -32.72 8.15 10.41
CA THR A 34 -34.00 7.43 10.29
C THR A 34 -33.75 5.92 10.46
N PRO A 35 -34.43 5.20 11.37
CA PRO A 35 -34.09 3.82 11.71
C PRO A 35 -34.02 2.87 10.50
N ASP A 36 -35.10 2.81 9.71
CA ASP A 36 -35.20 1.84 8.60
C ASP A 36 -34.35 2.24 7.40
N VAL A 37 -34.43 3.52 7.01
CA VAL A 37 -33.70 4.06 5.86
C VAL A 37 -32.20 4.11 6.15
N GLY A 38 -31.83 4.55 7.35
CA GLY A 38 -30.46 4.60 7.81
C GLY A 38 -29.82 3.23 7.94
N LEU A 39 -30.56 2.21 8.42
CA LEU A 39 -30.07 0.84 8.43
C LEU A 39 -29.81 0.32 7.01
N GLY A 40 -30.77 0.53 6.09
CA GLY A 40 -30.63 0.12 4.69
C GLY A 40 -29.43 0.78 4.00
N LEU A 41 -29.27 2.10 4.15
CA LEU A 41 -28.12 2.83 3.61
C LEU A 41 -26.80 2.35 4.23
N ARG A 42 -26.72 2.19 5.55
CA ARG A 42 -25.51 1.66 6.23
C ARG A 42 -25.16 0.25 5.75
N GLY A 43 -26.16 -0.60 5.52
CA GLY A 43 -25.99 -1.93 4.95
C GLY A 43 -25.45 -1.90 3.52
N LEU A 44 -26.00 -1.03 2.66
CA LEU A 44 -25.50 -0.82 1.29
C LEU A 44 -24.04 -0.35 1.29
N LEU A 45 -23.70 0.56 2.20
CA LEU A 45 -22.33 1.06 2.33
C LEU A 45 -21.37 -0.03 2.78
N PHE A 46 -21.76 -0.78 3.79
CA PHE A 46 -20.98 -1.94 4.21
C PHE A 46 -20.76 -2.90 3.04
N ALA A 47 -21.80 -3.19 2.24
CA ALA A 47 -21.66 -4.00 1.03
C ALA A 47 -20.69 -3.38 0.00
N LEU A 48 -20.81 -2.09 -0.30
CA LEU A 48 -19.90 -1.37 -1.22
C LEU A 48 -18.45 -1.45 -0.75
N TRP A 49 -18.19 -1.31 0.54
CA TRP A 49 -16.85 -1.41 1.10
C TRP A 49 -16.22 -2.79 0.86
N PHE A 50 -16.98 -3.88 0.96
CA PHE A 50 -16.50 -5.24 0.64
C PHE A 50 -16.46 -5.55 -0.85
N LEU A 51 -17.35 -4.96 -1.65
CA LEU A 51 -17.37 -5.20 -3.10
C LEU A 51 -16.12 -4.66 -3.78
N LEU A 52 -15.51 -3.59 -3.27
CA LEU A 52 -14.32 -3.00 -3.86
C LEU A 52 -13.12 -3.96 -3.92
N PRO A 53 -12.63 -4.54 -2.81
CA PRO A 53 -11.54 -5.52 -2.86
C PRO A 53 -11.91 -6.75 -3.71
N ILE A 54 -13.18 -7.16 -3.74
CA ILE A 54 -13.64 -8.28 -4.57
C ILE A 54 -13.50 -7.94 -6.05
N PHE A 55 -13.98 -6.77 -6.49
CA PHE A 55 -13.86 -6.35 -7.89
C PHE A 55 -12.41 -6.13 -8.30
N LEU A 56 -11.56 -5.61 -7.41
CA LEU A 56 -10.11 -5.52 -7.63
C LEU A 56 -9.50 -6.91 -7.84
N ALA A 57 -9.84 -7.89 -6.98
CA ALA A 57 -9.36 -9.26 -7.09
C ALA A 57 -9.78 -9.94 -8.40
N LEU A 58 -11.05 -9.77 -8.78
CA LEU A 58 -11.61 -10.35 -9.99
C LEU A 58 -11.02 -9.70 -11.25
N ASP A 59 -10.87 -8.37 -11.26
CA ASP A 59 -10.26 -7.67 -12.38
C ASP A 59 -8.80 -8.05 -12.56
N TRP A 60 -7.99 -8.03 -11.49
CA TRP A 60 -6.59 -8.45 -11.53
C TRP A 60 -6.45 -9.87 -12.08
N ARG A 61 -7.23 -10.82 -11.56
CA ARG A 61 -7.20 -12.21 -12.02
C ARG A 61 -7.55 -12.32 -13.51
N SER A 62 -8.42 -11.45 -14.01
CA SER A 62 -8.82 -11.45 -15.42
C SER A 62 -7.79 -10.85 -16.37
N ILE A 63 -6.91 -9.96 -15.90
CA ILE A 63 -5.95 -9.24 -16.75
C ILE A 63 -4.49 -9.69 -16.56
N ARG A 64 -4.16 -10.41 -15.48
CA ARG A 64 -2.77 -10.76 -15.15
C ARG A 64 -2.06 -11.58 -16.22
N ASP A 65 -2.82 -12.33 -17.02
CA ASP A 65 -2.27 -13.17 -18.10
C ASP A 65 -2.18 -12.38 -19.43
N ASP A 66 -2.91 -11.27 -19.55
CA ASP A 66 -3.03 -10.45 -20.77
C ASP A 66 -2.21 -9.15 -20.73
N ALA A 67 -1.94 -8.62 -19.53
CA ALA A 67 -1.17 -7.41 -19.33
C ALA A 67 0.28 -7.78 -18.93
N ALA A 68 1.27 -7.05 -19.47
CA ALA A 68 2.68 -7.14 -19.04
C ALA A 68 2.91 -6.56 -17.62
N TRP A 69 1.91 -6.66 -16.76
CA TRP A 69 1.80 -6.02 -15.48
C TRP A 69 1.38 -7.06 -14.46
N ASP A 70 2.30 -7.44 -13.57
CA ASP A 70 1.98 -8.14 -12.32
C ASP A 70 2.05 -7.14 -11.15
N PRO A 71 0.98 -6.37 -10.91
CA PRO A 71 0.87 -5.65 -9.66
C PRO A 71 0.63 -6.72 -8.61
N GLY A 72 1.65 -7.12 -7.86
CA GLY A 72 1.41 -8.01 -6.72
C GLY A 72 0.17 -7.53 -5.96
N ILE A 73 -0.91 -8.31 -5.98
CA ILE A 73 -2.26 -7.79 -5.75
C ILE A 73 -2.51 -7.46 -4.27
N GLY A 74 -1.75 -8.12 -3.39
CA GLY A 74 -1.87 -8.00 -1.93
C GLY A 74 -1.97 -6.55 -1.43
N PRO A 75 -1.04 -5.65 -1.78
CA PRO A 75 -1.11 -4.22 -1.46
C PRO A 75 -2.40 -3.52 -1.90
N TRP A 76 -2.89 -3.78 -3.12
CA TRP A 76 -4.13 -3.17 -3.61
C TRP A 76 -5.31 -3.62 -2.78
N LEU A 77 -5.39 -4.92 -2.49
CA LEU A 77 -6.43 -5.47 -1.62
C LEU A 77 -6.33 -4.88 -0.20
N LEU A 78 -5.11 -4.82 0.35
CA LEU A 78 -4.87 -4.29 1.69
C LEU A 78 -5.27 -2.82 1.82
N VAL A 79 -4.93 -1.96 0.86
CA VAL A 79 -5.32 -0.54 0.91
C VAL A 79 -6.81 -0.38 0.59
N SER A 80 -7.39 -1.24 -0.27
CA SER A 80 -8.81 -1.20 -0.59
C SER A 80 -9.74 -1.59 0.57
N VAL A 81 -9.26 -2.36 1.54
CA VAL A 81 -10.02 -2.62 2.78
C VAL A 81 -9.90 -1.48 3.81
N VAL A 82 -8.95 -0.56 3.66
CA VAL A 82 -8.87 0.60 4.56
C VAL A 82 -9.94 1.61 4.16
N TRP A 83 -10.94 1.80 5.01
CA TRP A 83 -12.15 2.61 4.76
C TRP A 83 -11.92 3.91 4.00
N LEU A 84 -10.92 4.70 4.41
CA LEU A 84 -10.64 6.01 3.82
C LEU A 84 -9.66 5.96 2.64
N ALA A 85 -8.85 4.90 2.56
CA ALA A 85 -7.85 4.74 1.50
C ALA A 85 -8.37 3.93 0.32
N ASN A 86 -9.58 3.38 0.43
CA ASN A 86 -10.15 2.50 -0.59
C ASN A 86 -10.39 3.19 -1.94
N ILE A 87 -10.88 4.44 -1.94
CA ILE A 87 -11.01 5.26 -3.14
C ILE A 87 -9.63 5.49 -3.76
N ALA A 88 -8.62 5.80 -2.93
CA ALA A 88 -7.26 6.00 -3.38
C ALA A 88 -6.71 4.76 -4.10
N ALA A 89 -6.87 3.59 -3.47
CA ALA A 89 -6.46 2.31 -4.04
C ALA A 89 -7.18 2.03 -5.36
N ALA A 90 -8.49 2.21 -5.41
CA ALA A 90 -9.27 1.96 -6.61
C ALA A 90 -8.91 2.92 -7.76
N THR A 91 -8.79 4.21 -7.48
CA THR A 91 -8.41 5.21 -8.48
C THR A 91 -7.01 4.94 -9.01
N ALA A 92 -6.02 4.72 -8.14
CA ALA A 92 -4.67 4.40 -8.56
C ALA A 92 -4.59 3.08 -9.32
N TYR A 93 -5.37 2.07 -8.92
CA TYR A 93 -5.48 0.80 -9.65
C TYR A 93 -6.05 1.01 -11.05
N CYS A 94 -7.18 1.71 -11.19
CA CYS A 94 -7.81 1.99 -12.48
C CYS A 94 -6.87 2.75 -13.43
N ILE A 95 -6.19 3.78 -12.93
CA ILE A 95 -5.22 4.56 -13.72
C ILE A 95 -4.03 3.68 -14.12
N ARG A 96 -3.49 2.87 -13.21
CA ARG A 96 -2.36 1.99 -13.53
C ARG A 96 -2.76 0.95 -14.56
N ARG A 97 -3.90 0.31 -14.37
CA ARG A 97 -4.46 -0.67 -15.31
C ARG A 97 -4.54 -0.07 -16.70
N GLU A 98 -5.05 1.15 -16.84
CA GLU A 98 -5.12 1.82 -18.14
C GLU A 98 -3.74 2.11 -18.72
N SER A 99 -2.80 2.61 -17.90
CA SER A 99 -1.41 2.85 -18.31
C SER A 99 -0.72 1.54 -18.77
N ALA A 100 -0.92 0.44 -18.06
CA ALA A 100 -0.38 -0.87 -18.39
C ALA A 100 -0.94 -1.39 -19.73
N LEU A 101 -2.24 -1.30 -19.94
CA LEU A 101 -2.89 -1.71 -21.20
C LEU A 101 -2.44 -0.85 -22.39
N ARG A 102 -2.10 0.43 -22.16
CA ARG A 102 -1.58 1.34 -23.19
C ARG A 102 -0.06 1.24 -23.36
N ASN A 103 0.63 0.47 -22.53
CA ASN A 103 2.08 0.42 -22.43
C ASN A 103 2.74 1.80 -22.30
N THR A 104 2.12 2.70 -21.51
CA THR A 104 2.64 4.06 -21.28
C THR A 104 3.18 4.21 -19.87
N VAL A 105 4.35 4.83 -19.74
CA VAL A 105 4.92 5.20 -18.44
C VAL A 105 4.22 6.45 -17.91
N PRO A 106 3.87 6.52 -16.61
CA PRO A 106 3.31 7.74 -16.03
C PRO A 106 4.24 8.95 -16.19
N SER A 107 3.66 10.15 -16.31
CA SER A 107 4.44 11.38 -16.51
C SER A 107 5.22 11.82 -15.26
N ALA A 108 6.37 12.47 -15.44
CA ALA A 108 7.13 13.10 -14.35
C ALA A 108 6.34 14.16 -13.55
N ARG A 109 5.24 14.68 -14.11
CA ARG A 109 4.44 15.75 -13.51
C ARG A 109 3.68 15.31 -12.26
N TRP A 110 3.58 14.00 -12.00
CA TRP A 110 2.94 13.47 -10.80
C TRP A 110 3.63 13.93 -9.50
N ALA A 111 4.93 14.24 -9.54
CA ALA A 111 5.65 14.88 -8.44
C ALA A 111 5.00 16.21 -8.00
N TYR A 112 4.49 17.02 -8.93
CA TYR A 112 3.76 18.24 -8.59
C TYR A 112 2.45 17.94 -7.85
N GLY A 113 1.77 16.84 -8.21
CA GLY A 113 0.61 16.36 -7.48
C GLY A 113 0.94 15.98 -6.03
N ILE A 114 2.11 15.38 -5.78
CA ILE A 114 2.60 15.10 -4.43
C ILE A 114 2.86 16.40 -3.67
N VAL A 115 3.55 17.38 -4.28
CA VAL A 115 3.80 18.70 -3.67
C VAL A 115 2.50 19.39 -3.29
N VAL A 116 1.54 19.48 -4.22
CA VAL A 116 0.22 20.07 -3.98
C VAL A 116 -0.50 19.32 -2.87
N GLY A 117 -0.45 17.99 -2.85
CA GLY A 117 -1.05 17.18 -1.79
C GLY A 117 -0.45 17.46 -0.41
N ILE A 118 0.88 17.58 -0.29
CA ILE A 118 1.57 17.93 0.96
C ILE A 118 1.15 19.32 1.42
N VAL A 119 1.25 20.33 0.55
CA VAL A 119 0.86 21.71 0.86
C VAL A 119 -0.60 21.76 1.32
N PHE A 120 -1.47 21.03 0.62
CA PHE A 120 -2.87 20.93 0.98
C PHE A 120 -3.07 20.34 2.38
N TRP A 121 -2.42 19.22 2.71
CA TRP A 121 -2.53 18.60 4.04
C TRP A 121 -1.98 19.50 5.14
N VAL A 122 -0.85 20.17 4.91
CA VAL A 122 -0.29 21.14 5.86
C VAL A 122 -1.25 22.30 6.08
N ALA A 123 -1.82 22.85 5.01
CA ALA A 123 -2.82 23.92 5.09
C ALA A 123 -4.07 23.45 5.85
N LEU A 124 -4.57 22.25 5.56
CA LEU A 124 -5.73 21.67 6.24
C LEU A 124 -5.48 21.52 7.74
N VAL A 125 -4.31 21.02 8.14
CA VAL A 125 -3.93 20.90 9.55
C VAL A 125 -3.78 22.29 10.19
N GLY A 126 -3.10 23.22 9.51
CA GLY A 126 -2.93 24.59 9.97
C GLY A 126 -4.26 25.31 10.20
N VAL A 127 -5.20 25.19 9.25
CA VAL A 127 -6.55 25.75 9.37
C VAL A 127 -7.31 25.10 10.53
N ASN A 128 -7.23 23.78 10.72
CA ASN A 128 -7.89 23.11 11.86
C ASN A 128 -7.29 23.51 13.22
N LEU A 129 -5.97 23.70 13.29
CA LEU A 129 -5.32 24.20 14.49
C LEU A 129 -5.73 25.65 14.77
N LEU A 130 -5.79 26.50 13.75
CA LEU A 130 -6.21 27.90 13.89
C LEU A 130 -7.71 28.06 14.15
N SER A 131 -8.56 27.17 13.62
CA SER A 131 -10.02 27.23 13.81
C SER A 131 -10.45 26.84 15.22
N THR A 132 -9.62 26.10 15.97
CA THR A 132 -9.85 25.95 17.43
C THR A 132 -9.73 27.27 18.18
N VAL A 133 -9.13 28.30 17.57
CA VAL A 133 -9.00 29.65 18.12
C VAL A 133 -10.04 30.63 17.54
N VAL A 134 -10.52 30.38 16.32
CA VAL A 134 -11.44 31.28 15.60
C VAL A 134 -12.62 30.48 15.04
N SER A 135 -13.84 30.78 15.52
CA SER A 135 -15.08 30.15 15.04
C SER A 135 -15.34 30.51 13.58
N THR A 136 -14.86 29.68 12.67
CA THR A 136 -15.14 29.78 11.23
C THR A 136 -16.43 29.01 10.94
N GLY A 137 -17.53 29.72 10.70
CA GLY A 137 -18.87 29.15 10.50
C GLY A 137 -19.06 28.22 9.29
N VAL A 138 -20.32 28.14 8.84
CA VAL A 138 -20.95 27.16 7.89
C VAL A 138 -20.18 26.84 6.60
N ILE A 139 -19.26 27.70 6.16
CA ILE A 139 -18.39 27.46 5.00
C ILE A 139 -17.46 26.24 5.22
N SER A 140 -17.15 25.87 6.47
CA SER A 140 -16.27 24.74 6.78
C SER A 140 -16.88 23.36 6.49
N THR A 141 -18.20 23.19 6.59
CA THR A 141 -18.81 21.86 6.56
C THR A 141 -19.02 21.33 5.14
N VAL A 142 -19.35 22.20 4.18
CA VAL A 142 -19.69 21.80 2.80
C VAL A 142 -18.45 21.56 1.94
N PHE A 143 -17.42 22.39 2.08
CA PHE A 143 -16.20 22.26 1.29
C PHE A 143 -15.18 21.27 1.88
N SER A 144 -15.27 20.93 3.17
CA SER A 144 -14.32 20.00 3.79
C SER A 144 -14.44 18.58 3.21
N GLY A 145 -15.64 18.10 2.89
CA GLY A 145 -15.87 16.74 2.39
C GLY A 145 -15.10 16.38 1.11
N PRO A 146 -15.42 16.99 -0.05
CA PRO A 146 -14.75 16.69 -1.32
C PRO A 146 -13.25 16.90 -1.25
N VAL A 147 -12.84 17.98 -0.59
CA VAL A 147 -11.45 18.41 -0.59
C VAL A 147 -10.62 17.46 0.29
N ILE A 148 -11.15 16.99 1.42
CA ILE A 148 -10.53 15.93 2.22
C ILE A 148 -10.47 14.61 1.42
N LEU A 149 -11.49 14.27 0.64
CA LEU A 149 -11.46 13.06 -0.19
C LEU A 149 -10.39 13.14 -1.27
N LEU A 150 -10.30 14.28 -1.98
CA LEU A 150 -9.24 14.55 -2.94
C LEU A 150 -7.87 14.53 -2.29
N ALA A 151 -7.74 14.97 -1.04
CA ALA A 151 -6.48 14.94 -0.30
C ALA A 151 -6.09 13.53 0.15
N LEU A 152 -7.07 12.74 0.61
CA LEU A 152 -6.89 11.36 1.05
C LEU A 152 -6.58 10.43 -0.11
N SER A 153 -7.16 10.67 -1.30
CA SER A 153 -6.94 9.81 -2.47
C SER A 153 -5.87 10.33 -3.42
N GLY A 154 -5.79 11.66 -3.59
CA GLY A 154 -4.92 12.31 -4.54
C GLY A 154 -3.45 12.11 -4.21
N LEU A 155 -3.04 12.32 -2.95
CA LEU A 155 -1.63 12.17 -2.57
C LEU A 155 -1.12 10.73 -2.74
N PRO A 156 -1.78 9.67 -2.21
CA PRO A 156 -1.36 8.29 -2.47
C PRO A 156 -1.32 7.95 -3.96
N THR A 157 -2.30 8.44 -4.74
CA THR A 157 -2.35 8.20 -6.19
C THR A 157 -1.19 8.87 -6.92
N CYS A 158 -0.92 10.14 -6.62
CA CYS A 158 0.20 10.87 -7.23
C CYS A 158 1.53 10.22 -6.87
N LEU A 159 1.68 9.78 -5.61
CA LEU A 159 2.89 9.09 -5.16
C LEU A 159 3.06 7.77 -5.89
N TYR A 160 2.01 6.95 -6.00
CA TYR A 160 2.04 5.70 -6.74
C TYR A 160 2.51 5.89 -8.19
N LEU A 161 1.89 6.84 -8.90
CA LEU A 161 2.18 7.09 -10.31
C LEU A 161 3.57 7.67 -10.52
N ASP A 162 4.03 8.55 -9.63
CA ASP A 162 5.40 9.04 -9.68
C ASP A 162 6.42 7.95 -9.31
N ALA A 163 6.10 7.04 -8.39
CA ALA A 163 6.99 5.93 -8.03
C ALA A 163 7.21 4.98 -9.21
N GLU A 164 6.17 4.69 -9.99
CA GLU A 164 6.29 3.96 -11.24
C GLU A 164 7.10 4.73 -12.29
N HIS A 165 6.94 6.06 -12.36
CA HIS A 165 7.78 6.90 -13.21
C HIS A 165 9.26 6.82 -12.82
N VAL A 166 9.57 6.97 -11.52
CA VAL A 166 10.91 6.87 -10.94
C VAL A 166 11.55 5.51 -11.25
N ARG A 167 10.80 4.41 -11.09
CA ARG A 167 11.28 3.06 -11.42
C ARG A 167 11.72 2.92 -12.87
N GLY A 168 11.03 3.59 -13.78
CA GLY A 168 11.35 3.55 -15.21
C GLY A 168 12.53 4.44 -15.63
N HIS A 169 12.96 5.38 -14.79
CA HIS A 169 13.93 6.42 -15.18
C HIS A 169 15.12 6.56 -14.23
N THR A 170 15.17 5.80 -13.14
CA THR A 170 16.26 5.86 -12.16
C THR A 170 16.63 4.45 -11.71
N HIS A 171 17.80 4.31 -11.08
CA HIS A 171 18.21 3.05 -10.46
C HIS A 171 17.47 2.76 -9.14
N TRP A 172 16.71 3.74 -8.63
CA TRP A 172 15.88 3.56 -7.46
C TRP A 172 14.65 2.72 -7.78
N ASN A 173 14.50 1.58 -7.09
CA ASN A 173 13.25 0.84 -7.05
C ASN A 173 12.46 1.19 -5.78
N PRO A 174 11.67 2.29 -5.75
CA PRO A 174 10.84 2.64 -4.61
C PRO A 174 9.92 1.47 -4.24
N SER A 175 9.91 1.08 -2.97
CA SER A 175 8.91 0.14 -2.48
C SER A 175 7.54 0.82 -2.47
N VAL A 176 6.77 0.63 -3.54
CA VAL A 176 5.43 1.21 -3.69
C VAL A 176 4.54 0.87 -2.49
N ARG A 177 4.66 -0.36 -1.95
CA ARG A 177 3.91 -0.81 -0.76
C ARG A 177 4.16 0.10 0.44
N PHE A 178 5.43 0.38 0.72
CA PHE A 178 5.82 1.21 1.85
C PHE A 178 5.33 2.65 1.68
N TRP A 179 5.59 3.25 0.52
CA TRP A 179 5.25 4.65 0.30
C TRP A 179 3.74 4.89 0.21
N LEU A 180 3.00 3.99 -0.45
CA LEU A 180 1.55 4.07 -0.55
C LEU A 180 0.91 3.92 0.84
N ALA A 181 1.32 2.91 1.61
CA ALA A 181 0.81 2.71 2.96
C ALA A 181 1.09 3.92 3.87
N GLY A 182 2.30 4.50 3.79
CA GLY A 182 2.64 5.72 4.52
C GLY A 182 1.83 6.94 4.07
N ALA A 183 1.60 7.09 2.76
CA ALA A 183 0.80 8.18 2.19
C ALA A 183 -0.70 8.06 2.49
N SER A 184 -1.19 6.85 2.77
CA SER A 184 -2.59 6.61 3.14
C SER A 184 -2.92 6.94 4.59
N VAL A 185 -1.92 7.16 5.45
CA VAL A 185 -2.15 7.54 6.86
C VAL A 185 -2.13 9.07 6.98
N PRO A 186 -3.25 9.72 7.38
CA PRO A 186 -3.28 11.16 7.56
C PRO A 186 -2.17 11.66 8.49
N LEU A 187 -1.63 12.86 8.22
CA LEU A 187 -0.49 13.49 8.90
C LEU A 187 0.86 12.81 8.61
N VAL A 188 0.92 11.48 8.72
CA VAL A 188 2.11 10.70 8.34
C VAL A 188 2.41 10.88 6.85
N ASN A 189 1.37 11.00 6.04
CA ASN A 189 1.45 11.20 4.61
C ASN A 189 2.22 12.47 4.18
N VAL A 190 2.20 13.53 4.98
CA VAL A 190 3.00 14.75 4.75
C VAL A 190 4.48 14.43 4.87
N LEU A 191 4.88 13.76 5.95
CA LEU A 191 6.27 13.38 6.20
C LEU A 191 6.76 12.36 5.16
N VAL A 192 5.92 11.38 4.84
CA VAL A 192 6.21 10.35 3.83
C VAL A 192 6.33 10.98 2.44
N GLY A 193 5.42 11.87 2.05
CA GLY A 193 5.49 12.60 0.78
C GLY A 193 6.74 13.47 0.70
N ALA A 194 7.11 14.18 1.77
CA ALA A 194 8.31 15.01 1.80
C ALA A 194 9.59 14.16 1.70
N ALA A 195 9.68 13.08 2.49
CA ALA A 195 10.81 12.14 2.44
C ALA A 195 10.93 11.48 1.06
N TYR A 196 9.80 11.13 0.44
CA TYR A 196 9.75 10.60 -0.92
C TYR A 196 10.31 11.61 -1.94
N LEU A 197 9.86 12.87 -1.91
CA LEU A 197 10.32 13.90 -2.84
C LEU A 197 11.81 14.25 -2.66
N LEU A 198 12.31 14.25 -1.42
CA LEU A 198 13.72 14.46 -1.14
C LEU A 198 14.57 13.33 -1.71
N ARG A 199 14.17 12.08 -1.49
CA ARG A 199 14.86 10.92 -2.07
C ARG A 199 14.79 10.94 -3.58
N ARG A 200 13.60 11.15 -4.16
CA ARG A 200 13.40 11.29 -5.60
C ARG A 200 14.37 12.31 -6.22
N ARG A 201 14.54 13.47 -5.59
CA ARG A 201 15.44 14.52 -6.08
C ARG A 201 16.89 14.05 -6.12
N ALA A 202 17.36 13.32 -5.11
CA ALA A 202 18.72 12.79 -5.07
C ALA A 202 18.96 11.78 -6.21
N GLU A 203 18.03 10.86 -6.41
CA GLU A 203 18.13 9.78 -7.41
C GLU A 203 18.15 10.33 -8.85
N PHE A 204 17.36 11.36 -9.14
CA PHE A 204 17.40 12.05 -10.44
C PHE A 204 18.63 12.95 -10.61
N ALA A 205 19.26 13.43 -9.53
CA ALA A 205 20.49 14.20 -9.64
C ALA A 205 21.70 13.30 -9.98
N GLU A 206 21.65 12.03 -9.57
CA GLU A 206 22.68 11.03 -9.85
C GLU A 206 22.53 10.40 -11.24
N THR A 207 21.30 10.38 -11.78
CA THR A 207 21.02 9.81 -13.11
C THR A 207 21.42 10.80 -14.20
N SER A 208 22.54 10.54 -14.87
CA SER A 208 23.20 11.49 -15.80
C SER A 208 22.60 11.51 -17.22
N ASP A 209 21.66 10.62 -17.53
CA ASP A 209 21.06 10.50 -18.86
C ASP A 209 19.52 10.36 -18.76
N PRO A 210 18.75 11.42 -19.04
CA PRO A 210 17.28 11.39 -19.01
C PRO A 210 16.67 10.60 -20.17
N ASP A 211 17.45 10.26 -21.21
CA ASP A 211 16.98 9.62 -22.43
C ASP A 211 17.37 8.14 -22.52
N SER A 212 18.25 7.63 -21.64
CA SER A 212 18.56 6.19 -21.53
C SER A 212 17.44 5.43 -20.80
N VAL A 213 16.22 5.50 -21.31
CA VAL A 213 15.05 4.76 -20.81
C VAL A 213 15.10 3.36 -21.38
N ALA A 214 16.02 2.54 -20.90
CA ALA A 214 15.73 1.11 -20.86
C ALA A 214 14.70 0.95 -19.75
N LEU A 215 13.46 0.60 -20.10
CA LEU A 215 12.54 -0.03 -19.15
C LEU A 215 13.28 -1.25 -18.60
N LEU A 216 14.01 -1.07 -17.49
CA LEU A 216 14.69 -2.15 -16.80
C LEU A 216 13.61 -3.19 -16.53
N GLY A 217 13.72 -4.29 -17.26
CA GLY A 217 12.68 -5.28 -17.43
C GLY A 217 12.06 -5.61 -16.09
N VAL A 218 10.74 -5.67 -16.09
CA VAL A 218 9.89 -6.29 -15.06
C VAL A 218 10.12 -7.82 -15.08
N ASP A 219 11.36 -8.25 -15.31
CA ASP A 219 11.81 -9.62 -15.48
C ASP A 219 12.59 -10.10 -14.24
N GLU A 220 12.65 -9.30 -13.17
CA GLU A 220 13.01 -9.87 -11.87
C GLU A 220 11.90 -10.83 -11.47
N GLU A 221 12.13 -12.10 -11.80
CA GLU A 221 11.34 -13.26 -11.41
C GLU A 221 10.90 -13.06 -9.95
N PRO A 222 9.58 -13.07 -9.65
CA PRO A 222 9.07 -12.69 -8.34
C PRO A 222 9.73 -13.56 -7.28
N ILE A 223 10.66 -12.93 -6.56
CA ILE A 223 11.49 -13.61 -5.58
C ILE A 223 10.56 -14.31 -4.59
N PRO A 224 10.63 -15.64 -4.44
CA PRO A 224 9.72 -16.37 -3.58
C PRO A 224 9.87 -15.85 -2.14
N PRO A 225 8.75 -15.57 -1.44
CA PRO A 225 8.82 -15.05 -0.08
C PRO A 225 9.56 -16.05 0.82
N VAL A 226 10.44 -15.55 1.71
CA VAL A 226 11.11 -16.41 2.70
C VAL A 226 10.02 -17.11 3.53
N PRO A 227 9.87 -18.44 3.39
CA PRO A 227 8.76 -19.17 3.98
C PRO A 227 8.89 -19.09 5.50
N SER A 228 7.88 -18.51 6.14
CA SER A 228 7.77 -18.47 7.59
C SER A 228 6.33 -18.72 7.98
N PRO A 229 6.01 -19.86 8.63
CA PRO A 229 4.65 -20.14 9.06
C PRO A 229 4.16 -19.12 10.09
N TRP A 230 5.06 -18.35 10.70
CA TRP A 230 4.73 -17.27 11.62
C TRP A 230 4.30 -16.00 10.91
N PHE A 231 4.83 -15.70 9.72
CA PHE A 231 4.39 -14.54 8.95
C PHE A 231 2.91 -14.68 8.56
N ASP A 232 2.50 -15.84 8.06
CA ASP A 232 1.10 -16.10 7.70
C ASP A 232 0.18 -16.00 8.92
N ARG A 233 0.63 -16.47 10.08
CA ARG A 233 -0.12 -16.32 11.35
C ARG A 233 -0.21 -14.87 11.80
N VAL A 234 0.86 -14.08 11.69
CA VAL A 234 0.85 -12.64 12.01
C VAL A 234 -0.09 -11.90 11.06
N ALA A 235 -0.04 -12.19 9.76
CA ALA A 235 -0.90 -11.59 8.76
C ALA A 235 -2.37 -11.98 8.98
N ALA A 236 -2.66 -13.25 9.23
CA ALA A 236 -4.01 -13.74 9.52
C ALA A 236 -4.57 -13.13 10.81
N ALA A 237 -3.75 -13.09 11.88
CA ALA A 237 -4.15 -12.47 13.13
C ALA A 237 -4.47 -10.99 12.89
N LEU A 238 -3.55 -10.22 12.28
CA LEU A 238 -3.75 -8.79 12.04
C LEU A 238 -4.93 -8.53 11.11
N GLY A 239 -5.15 -9.39 10.12
CA GLY A 239 -6.35 -9.38 9.27
C GLY A 239 -7.62 -9.62 10.08
N LEU A 240 -7.64 -10.59 10.99
CA LEU A 240 -8.77 -10.87 11.87
C LEU A 240 -9.05 -9.70 12.84
N TYR A 241 -8.00 -9.13 13.44
CA TYR A 241 -8.15 -7.94 14.29
C TYR A 241 -8.66 -6.77 13.48
N PHE A 242 -8.13 -6.51 12.29
CA PHE A 242 -8.60 -5.43 11.45
C PHE A 242 -10.07 -5.65 11.04
N PHE A 243 -10.43 -6.87 10.68
CA PHE A 243 -11.82 -7.24 10.39
C PHE A 243 -12.74 -7.02 11.60
N ALA A 244 -12.35 -7.49 12.78
CA ALA A 244 -13.09 -7.27 14.02
C ALA A 244 -13.16 -5.78 14.38
N PHE A 245 -12.07 -5.04 14.22
CA PHE A 245 -12.00 -3.60 14.45
C PHE A 245 -12.91 -2.84 13.49
N VAL A 246 -12.98 -3.22 12.21
CA VAL A 246 -13.86 -2.53 11.27
C VAL A 246 -15.32 -2.92 11.49
N ILE A 247 -15.62 -4.17 11.86
CA ILE A 247 -16.98 -4.57 12.25
C ILE A 247 -17.44 -3.86 13.52
N LEU A 248 -16.57 -3.74 14.53
CA LEU A 248 -16.93 -3.21 15.85
C LEU A 248 -16.74 -1.69 15.97
N GLY A 249 -15.82 -1.11 15.23
CA GLY A 249 -15.40 0.29 15.32
C GLY A 249 -15.49 1.07 14.01
N GLY A 250 -15.64 0.41 12.87
CA GLY A 250 -15.81 1.09 11.57
C GLY A 250 -17.22 1.58 11.33
N THR A 251 -18.25 1.02 11.99
CA THR A 251 -19.60 1.54 11.87
C THR A 251 -19.65 2.93 12.51
N PRO A 252 -19.94 4.02 11.77
CA PRO A 252 -19.92 5.38 12.31
C PRO A 252 -20.85 5.55 13.53
N GLY A 253 -21.91 4.74 13.58
CA GLY A 253 -22.84 4.68 14.71
C GLY A 253 -22.35 3.91 15.95
N LEU A 254 -21.21 3.23 15.93
CA LEU A 254 -20.62 2.54 17.09
C LEU A 254 -19.52 3.39 17.77
N LEU A 255 -18.78 4.18 17.00
CA LEU A 255 -17.82 5.15 17.55
C LEU A 255 -18.51 6.23 18.40
N SER A 256 -19.72 6.65 18.01
CA SER A 256 -20.53 7.60 18.78
C SER A 256 -21.06 7.04 20.12
N VAL A 257 -21.00 5.71 20.32
CA VAL A 257 -21.45 5.04 21.56
C VAL A 257 -20.25 4.68 22.46
N GLY A 258 -19.06 5.24 22.19
CA GLY A 258 -17.86 5.00 23.02
C GLY A 258 -17.17 3.65 22.79
N LEU A 259 -17.60 2.85 21.81
CA LEU A 259 -16.97 1.56 21.49
C LEU A 259 -15.58 1.69 20.86
N GLY A 260 -15.16 2.89 20.46
CA GLY A 260 -13.76 3.16 20.11
C GLY A 260 -12.79 2.82 21.24
N GLY A 261 -13.21 3.01 22.50
CA GLY A 261 -12.45 2.55 23.67
C GLY A 261 -12.41 1.02 23.77
N LEU A 262 -13.51 0.34 23.43
CA LEU A 262 -13.57 -1.12 23.42
C LEU A 262 -12.65 -1.71 22.35
N ALA A 263 -12.57 -1.08 21.18
CA ALA A 263 -11.65 -1.46 20.12
C ALA A 263 -10.16 -1.29 20.52
N ALA A 264 -9.83 -0.21 21.24
CA ALA A 264 -8.50 -0.02 21.84
C ALA A 264 -8.21 -1.04 22.96
N VAL A 265 -9.20 -1.39 23.77
CA VAL A 265 -9.08 -2.43 24.80
C VAL A 265 -8.91 -3.81 24.17
N LEU A 266 -9.59 -4.10 23.07
CA LEU A 266 -9.44 -5.34 22.30
C LEU A 266 -8.05 -5.48 21.66
N TRP A 267 -7.34 -4.36 21.41
CA TRP A 267 -5.95 -4.43 20.96
C TRP A 267 -5.03 -5.05 22.00
N VAL A 268 -5.21 -4.79 23.30
CA VAL A 268 -4.28 -5.27 24.33
C VAL A 268 -4.10 -6.80 24.34
N PRO A 269 -5.17 -7.62 24.44
CA PRO A 269 -5.01 -9.08 24.39
C PRO A 269 -4.54 -9.54 23.01
N PHE A 270 -4.97 -8.85 21.94
CA PHE A 270 -4.61 -9.20 20.57
C PHE A 270 -3.11 -8.93 20.27
N GLY A 271 -2.61 -7.76 20.65
CA GLY A 271 -1.23 -7.35 20.54
C GLY A 271 -0.29 -8.21 21.39
N LEU A 272 -0.72 -8.63 22.57
CA LEU A 272 -0.01 -9.63 23.39
C LEU A 272 0.11 -10.98 22.67
N ALA A 273 -0.93 -11.40 21.93
CA ALA A 273 -0.90 -12.64 21.14
C ALA A 273 -0.03 -12.52 19.87
N VAL A 274 0.00 -11.36 19.21
CA VAL A 274 0.79 -11.12 17.98
C VAL A 274 2.28 -10.97 18.27
N THR A 275 2.66 -10.38 19.40
CA THR A 275 4.07 -10.14 19.76
C THR A 275 4.96 -11.40 19.73
N PRO A 276 4.59 -12.55 20.33
CA PRO A 276 5.39 -13.76 20.23
C PRO A 276 5.48 -14.27 18.78
N MET A 277 4.43 -14.12 17.97
CA MET A 277 4.45 -14.52 16.57
C MET A 277 5.46 -13.68 15.75
N ILE A 278 5.47 -12.36 15.96
CA ILE A 278 6.47 -11.45 15.39
C ILE A 278 7.87 -11.86 15.82
N ARG A 279 8.06 -12.18 17.11
CA ARG A 279 9.37 -12.64 17.62
C ARG A 279 9.82 -13.93 16.95
N TYR A 280 8.94 -14.89 16.71
CA TYR A 280 9.28 -16.15 16.05
C TYR A 280 9.56 -15.98 14.56
N ASP A 281 8.81 -15.12 13.86
CA ASP A 281 9.08 -14.79 12.46
C ASP A 281 10.45 -14.09 12.31
N LEU A 282 10.77 -13.12 13.20
CA LEU A 282 12.09 -12.49 13.24
C LEU A 282 13.24 -13.49 13.48
N LYS A 283 13.02 -14.51 14.31
CA LYS A 283 13.99 -15.60 14.51
C LYS A 283 14.15 -16.44 13.24
N ALA A 284 13.05 -16.82 12.58
CA ALA A 284 13.08 -17.59 11.34
C ALA A 284 13.84 -16.84 10.24
N LEU A 285 13.59 -15.54 10.11
CA LEU A 285 14.32 -14.64 9.22
C LEU A 285 15.81 -14.59 9.52
N THR A 286 16.17 -14.45 10.80
CA THR A 286 17.58 -14.43 11.21
C THR A 286 18.27 -15.76 10.88
N ALA A 287 17.58 -16.89 11.08
CA ALA A 287 18.08 -18.22 10.70
C ALA A 287 18.24 -18.38 9.18
N ALA A 288 17.40 -17.71 8.39
CA ALA A 288 17.51 -17.63 6.93
C ALA A 288 18.56 -16.59 6.44
N GLY A 289 19.37 -16.02 7.34
CA GLY A 289 20.40 -15.04 6.98
C GLY A 289 19.88 -13.62 6.73
N ALA A 290 18.60 -13.32 6.99
CA ALA A 290 18.03 -12.00 6.80
C ALA A 290 18.44 -11.04 7.94
N ALA A 291 19.18 -9.98 7.60
CA ALA A 291 19.55 -8.94 8.57
C ALA A 291 18.41 -7.92 8.75
N TRP A 292 17.68 -7.99 9.87
CA TRP A 292 16.55 -7.10 10.17
C TRP A 292 16.93 -5.68 10.68
N GLY A 293 18.23 -5.42 10.83
CA GLY A 293 18.76 -4.18 11.40
C GLY A 293 18.48 -4.01 12.90
N TRP A 294 18.98 -2.91 13.44
CA TRP A 294 18.90 -2.56 14.87
C TRP A 294 17.46 -2.33 15.34
N THR A 295 16.57 -1.81 14.49
CA THR A 295 15.18 -1.47 14.83
C THR A 295 14.25 -2.65 15.13
N ARG A 296 14.77 -3.90 15.17
CA ARG A 296 14.00 -5.10 15.49
C ARG A 296 13.26 -5.05 16.84
N TYR A 297 13.83 -4.35 17.83
CA TYR A 297 13.22 -4.24 19.16
C TYR A 297 11.96 -3.36 19.15
N LEU A 298 11.84 -2.44 18.18
CA LEU A 298 10.64 -1.62 18.05
C LEU A 298 9.43 -2.48 17.73
N TYR A 299 9.58 -3.60 17.02
CA TYR A 299 8.43 -4.48 16.74
C TYR A 299 7.96 -5.26 17.96
N LEU A 300 8.74 -5.32 19.04
CA LEU A 300 8.29 -5.89 20.31
C LEU A 300 7.37 -4.94 21.08
N SER A 301 7.30 -3.65 20.72
CA SER A 301 6.27 -2.73 21.24
C SER A 301 4.95 -2.81 20.47
N SER A 302 4.83 -3.72 19.50
CA SER A 302 3.59 -3.97 18.77
C SER A 302 2.41 -4.25 19.71
N PHE A 303 2.60 -4.94 20.85
CA PHE A 303 1.48 -5.13 21.79
C PHE A 303 0.87 -3.82 22.31
N LEU A 304 1.64 -2.73 22.36
CA LEU A 304 1.16 -1.43 22.81
C LEU A 304 0.56 -0.60 21.67
N LEU A 305 1.07 -0.77 20.45
CA LEU A 305 0.80 0.13 19.33
C LEU A 305 0.43 -0.66 18.06
N PRO A 306 -0.85 -0.68 17.65
CA PRO A 306 -1.28 -1.28 16.39
C PRO A 306 -0.50 -0.80 15.16
N PRO A 307 -0.16 0.49 15.01
CA PRO A 307 0.66 0.96 13.89
C PRO A 307 2.03 0.26 13.79
N VAL A 308 2.63 -0.14 14.91
CA VAL A 308 3.93 -0.83 14.93
C VAL A 308 3.81 -2.26 14.39
N ALA A 309 2.72 -2.96 14.71
CA ALA A 309 2.44 -4.29 14.14
C ALA A 309 2.16 -4.21 12.63
N PHE A 310 1.51 -3.14 12.19
CA PHE A 310 1.28 -2.90 10.77
C PHE A 310 2.58 -2.55 10.02
N LEU A 311 3.40 -1.68 10.60
CA LEU A 311 4.74 -1.36 10.08
C LEU A 311 5.63 -2.60 10.02
N TYR A 312 5.49 -3.53 10.96
CA TYR A 312 6.15 -4.83 10.90
C TYR A 312 5.76 -5.60 9.65
N LEU A 313 4.46 -5.80 9.40
CA LEU A 313 3.97 -6.50 8.21
C LEU A 313 4.48 -5.84 6.93
N LEU A 314 4.34 -4.51 6.83
CA LEU A 314 4.81 -3.77 5.66
C LEU A 314 6.30 -3.98 5.42
N ARG A 315 7.13 -3.79 6.45
CA ARG A 315 8.58 -4.00 6.32
C ARG A 315 8.93 -5.45 6.05
N ARG A 316 8.19 -6.40 6.61
CA ARG A 316 8.40 -7.84 6.38
C ARG A 316 8.22 -8.21 4.92
N THR A 317 7.27 -7.57 4.24
CA THR A 317 7.07 -7.76 2.79
C THR A 317 8.12 -7.08 1.91
N THR A 318 8.98 -6.21 2.47
CA THR A 318 10.00 -5.48 1.69
C THR A 318 11.43 -5.97 1.94
N VAL A 319 11.80 -6.31 3.18
CA VAL A 319 13.17 -6.73 3.55
C VAL A 319 13.58 -8.06 2.91
N VAL A 320 12.62 -8.92 2.57
CA VAL A 320 12.90 -10.19 1.86
C VAL A 320 13.58 -9.97 0.52
N HIS A 321 13.20 -8.92 -0.19
CA HIS A 321 13.77 -8.61 -1.50
C HIS A 321 15.27 -8.29 -1.40
N ASP A 322 15.70 -7.55 -0.38
CA ASP A 322 17.11 -7.16 -0.23
C ASP A 322 18.03 -8.33 0.11
N VAL A 323 17.54 -9.28 0.91
CA VAL A 323 18.35 -10.44 1.36
C VAL A 323 18.59 -11.39 0.21
N LEU A 324 17.53 -11.73 -0.54
CA LEU A 324 17.62 -12.65 -1.68
C LEU A 324 18.38 -12.05 -2.86
N ARG A 325 18.42 -10.72 -2.99
CA ARG A 325 19.28 -10.04 -3.98
C ARG A 325 20.76 -10.10 -3.61
N ARG A 326 21.09 -10.08 -2.30
CA ARG A 326 22.48 -10.21 -1.81
C ARG A 326 22.97 -11.66 -1.76
N THR A 327 22.08 -12.60 -1.48
CA THR A 327 22.35 -14.04 -1.53
C THR A 327 21.99 -14.64 -2.88
N GLY A 328 21.65 -13.81 -3.87
CA GLY A 328 21.42 -14.23 -5.26
C GLY A 328 22.54 -15.17 -5.65
N PRO A 329 22.20 -16.27 -6.34
CA PRO A 329 22.94 -17.52 -6.33
C PRO A 329 24.41 -17.18 -6.32
N THR A 330 25.02 -17.27 -5.13
CA THR A 330 26.47 -17.20 -5.02
C THR A 330 26.90 -18.18 -6.06
N GLN A 331 27.50 -17.66 -7.15
CA GLN A 331 27.96 -18.39 -8.33
C GLN A 331 28.00 -19.84 -7.93
N ALA A 332 27.05 -20.67 -8.42
CA ALA A 332 27.06 -22.10 -8.21
C ALA A 332 28.54 -22.48 -8.30
N ARG A 333 29.11 -22.71 -7.12
CA ARG A 333 30.53 -22.52 -6.83
C ARG A 333 31.21 -23.31 -7.91
N ALA A 334 31.79 -22.61 -8.90
CA ALA A 334 32.15 -23.15 -10.21
C ALA A 334 32.45 -24.62 -9.99
N GLU A 335 31.52 -25.51 -10.40
CA GLU A 335 31.75 -26.94 -10.23
C GLU A 335 33.17 -27.13 -10.75
N PRO A 336 34.10 -27.63 -9.91
CA PRO A 336 35.51 -27.69 -10.29
C PRO A 336 35.51 -28.29 -11.68
N GLU A 337 35.97 -27.50 -12.65
CA GLU A 337 35.88 -27.81 -14.06
C GLU A 337 36.54 -29.18 -14.20
N PHE A 338 35.72 -30.24 -14.18
CA PHE A 338 36.25 -31.59 -14.29
C PHE A 338 36.82 -31.61 -15.71
N PRO A 339 38.13 -31.81 -15.86
CA PRO A 339 38.75 -31.75 -17.17
C PRO A 339 37.98 -32.70 -18.07
N ASN A 340 37.37 -32.15 -19.11
CA ASN A 340 36.61 -32.94 -20.07
C ASN A 340 37.56 -33.99 -20.65
N PRO A 341 37.36 -35.29 -20.35
CA PRO A 341 38.29 -36.34 -20.78
C PRO A 341 38.33 -36.50 -22.31
N ASP A 342 37.34 -35.93 -23.03
CA ASP A 342 37.26 -36.00 -24.48
C ASP A 342 38.04 -34.89 -25.21
N ARG A 343 38.72 -34.00 -24.48
CA ARG A 343 39.67 -33.04 -25.08
C ARG A 343 41.09 -33.63 -25.10
N LEU A 344 41.21 -34.86 -25.60
CA LEU A 344 42.48 -35.40 -26.08
C LEU A 344 42.72 -34.82 -27.47
N ASP A 345 43.64 -33.88 -27.56
CA ASP A 345 44.11 -33.30 -28.81
C ASP A 345 44.77 -34.42 -29.66
N PRO A 346 44.20 -34.86 -30.79
CA PRO A 346 44.78 -35.95 -31.58
C PRO A 346 45.98 -35.50 -32.44
N ASN A 347 46.37 -34.22 -32.40
CA ASN A 347 47.41 -33.64 -33.24
C ASN A 347 48.60 -33.07 -32.45
N GLY A 348 48.97 -33.72 -31.34
CA GLY A 348 50.29 -33.53 -30.72
C GLY A 348 51.39 -34.21 -31.56
N SER A 349 51.81 -33.58 -32.66
CA SER A 349 53.05 -33.94 -33.35
C SER A 349 54.25 -33.44 -32.54
N ASN A 350 54.83 -34.31 -31.72
CA ASN A 350 56.22 -34.19 -31.30
C ASN A 350 57.10 -34.81 -32.40
N ASP A 351 58.09 -34.03 -32.84
CA ASP A 351 59.37 -34.38 -33.49
C ASP A 351 59.52 -35.72 -34.23
#